data_AF-A0A372R518-F1
#
_entry.id   AF-A0A372R518-F1
#
_cell.length_a   1.000
_cell.length_b   1.000
_cell.length_c   1.000
_cell.angle_alpha   90.00
_cell.angle_beta   90.00
_cell.angle_gamma   90.00
#
_symmetry.space_group_name_H-M   'P 1'
#
loop_
_entity.id
_entity.type
_entity.pdbx_description
1 polymer ?
#
loop_
_entity_poly.entity_id
_entity_poly.type
_entity_poly.pdbx_seq_one_letter_code
_entity_poly.pdbx_strand_id
1 'polypeptide(L)'
;MSEVTISGTTINLWLFVHGIATIFGVTIGRDNRISELKKVIKKAREPEFDNLALDRLKLLKLKNPVDEDYIFNIRNLILQDYENENDDVCLMKDMRKIVTYWPENQAPPKDLIHVIVEVVDVTGDAGENKGNIHMYRNISSESLLASFIGENVHVRLKSGNYIHMQITSHLGTGKECIVFLAQVRDYGIKDAVLKIEVCKNTEIFQVYREISVLRALSDLSCVPKILFEGHTMGGFRALLTDFVGLPLESWISDNGNIDDYTIFQIILDLLSCLEKIHAHGYTHGDVAIRNVIQRNGHFYLIDFGLATSLQFYLYPWQEIIQDYNGLCQIIGIIKFGEKMSFSELIDKLKGELKSFVAFVEDASRWKIIDEEKCLKKFGAIARQFYEKLPRKVL
;
A
#
# COMPACT_ATOMS: atom_id res chain seq x y z
N MET A 1 -4.36 21.62 35.50
CA MET A 1 -5.62 20.88 35.28
C MET A 1 -5.85 19.99 36.48
N SER A 2 -7.08 19.87 36.98
CA SER A 2 -7.40 18.94 38.07
C SER A 2 -7.09 17.51 37.64
N GLU A 3 -6.42 16.74 38.49
CA GLU A 3 -6.18 15.33 38.23
C GLU A 3 -7.52 14.58 38.15
N VAL A 4 -7.66 13.73 37.14
CA VAL A 4 -8.86 12.89 36.99
C VAL A 4 -8.85 11.87 38.12
N THR A 5 -9.82 11.96 39.03
CA THR A 5 -9.98 10.99 40.11
C THR A 5 -10.48 9.66 39.53
N ILE A 6 -9.78 8.57 39.84
CA ILE A 6 -10.21 7.21 39.48
C ILE A 6 -11.48 6.88 40.28
N SER A 7 -12.57 6.58 39.59
CA SER A 7 -13.85 6.19 40.19
C SER A 7 -14.21 4.74 39.82
N GLY A 8 -14.61 3.96 40.81
CA GLY A 8 -14.96 2.55 40.63
C GLY A 8 -13.73 1.65 40.43
N THR A 9 -13.95 0.45 39.90
CA THR A 9 -12.86 -0.52 39.66
C THR A 9 -11.93 -0.05 38.54
N THR A 10 -10.64 -0.28 38.70
CA THR A 10 -9.63 0.17 37.74
C THR A 10 -9.58 -0.72 36.50
N ILE A 11 -9.32 -0.12 35.33
CA ILE A 11 -9.10 -0.80 34.05
C ILE A 11 -7.88 -0.21 33.35
N ASN A 12 -7.08 -1.09 32.74
CA ASN A 12 -5.95 -0.72 31.88
C ASN A 12 -6.36 -0.88 30.43
N LEU A 13 -6.13 0.15 29.63
CA LEU A 13 -6.45 0.17 28.21
C LEU A 13 -5.20 0.55 27.42
N TRP A 14 -4.89 -0.24 26.41
CA TRP A 14 -3.90 0.09 25.40
C TRP A 14 -4.58 0.82 24.24
N LEU A 15 -4.00 1.93 23.82
CA LEU A 15 -4.54 2.81 22.81
C LEU A 15 -3.58 2.95 21.64
N PHE A 16 -4.14 3.00 20.45
CA PHE A 16 -3.43 3.31 19.21
C PHE A 16 -3.86 4.67 18.66
N VAL A 17 -2.91 5.57 18.39
CA VAL A 17 -3.21 6.87 17.77
C VAL A 17 -3.15 6.75 16.25
N HIS A 18 -4.30 6.91 15.60
CA HIS A 18 -4.39 6.84 14.16
C HIS A 18 -3.61 8.00 13.49
N GLY A 19 -2.94 7.71 12.37
CA GLY A 19 -2.09 8.67 11.64
C GLY A 19 -0.69 8.89 12.22
N ILE A 20 -0.48 8.63 13.52
CA ILE A 20 0.80 8.83 14.23
C ILE A 20 1.48 7.49 14.56
N ALA A 21 0.73 6.39 14.49
CA ALA A 21 1.23 5.01 14.64
C ALA A 21 1.92 4.73 15.99
N THR A 22 1.41 5.31 17.07
CA THR A 22 1.94 5.12 18.42
C THR A 22 0.96 4.37 19.29
N ILE A 23 1.47 3.43 20.09
CA ILE A 23 0.72 2.69 21.11
C ILE A 23 1.15 3.17 22.51
N PHE A 24 0.18 3.33 23.41
CA PHE A 24 0.47 3.61 24.81
C PHE A 24 -0.66 3.12 25.72
N GLY A 25 -0.32 2.84 26.98
CA GLY A 25 -1.27 2.39 28.00
C GLY A 25 -1.79 3.55 28.84
N VAL A 26 -3.06 3.49 29.23
CA VAL A 26 -3.63 4.35 30.28
C VAL A 26 -4.42 3.54 31.30
N THR A 27 -4.46 4.07 32.51
CA THR A 27 -5.21 3.50 33.64
C THR A 27 -6.30 4.48 34.05
N ILE A 28 -7.53 3.99 34.21
CA ILE A 28 -8.69 4.80 34.60
C ILE A 28 -9.73 3.94 35.35
N GLY A 29 -10.69 4.56 36.03
CA GLY A 29 -11.77 3.85 36.71
C GLY A 29 -12.96 3.56 35.79
N ARG A 30 -13.63 2.42 35.98
CA ARG A 30 -14.79 2.00 35.15
C ARG A 30 -16.01 2.90 35.33
N ASP A 31 -16.13 3.59 36.46
CA ASP A 31 -17.21 4.56 36.68
C ASP A 31 -16.93 5.95 36.10
N ASN A 32 -15.69 6.22 35.67
CA ASN A 32 -15.36 7.46 34.99
C ASN A 32 -16.04 7.53 33.61
N ARG A 33 -16.29 8.75 33.15
CA ARG A 33 -16.87 9.03 31.83
C ARG A 33 -15.81 9.02 30.72
N ILE A 34 -16.25 8.79 29.49
CA ILE A 34 -15.37 8.85 28.31
C ILE A 34 -14.71 10.24 28.16
N SER A 35 -15.40 11.32 28.51
CA SER A 35 -14.80 12.67 28.53
C SER A 35 -13.64 12.82 29.51
N GLU A 36 -13.60 12.03 30.58
CA GLU A 36 -12.49 11.99 31.54
C GLU A 36 -11.33 11.15 31.00
N LEU A 37 -11.62 10.04 30.30
CA LEU A 37 -10.62 9.25 29.58
C LEU A 37 -9.86 10.10 28.55
N LYS A 38 -10.56 10.96 27.81
CA LYS A 38 -9.91 11.91 26.87
C LYS A 38 -8.90 12.84 27.55
N LYS A 39 -9.18 13.29 28.79
CA LYS A 39 -8.25 14.11 29.58
C LYS A 39 -7.01 13.31 30.00
N VAL A 40 -7.20 12.07 30.42
CA VAL A 40 -6.09 11.17 30.77
C VAL A 40 -5.20 10.90 29.56
N ILE A 41 -5.80 10.64 28.39
CA ILE A 41 -5.09 10.48 27.12
C ILE A 41 -4.29 11.74 26.77
N LYS A 42 -4.91 12.92 26.89
CA LYS A 42 -4.25 14.21 26.64
C LYS A 42 -3.02 14.40 27.54
N LYS A 43 -3.15 14.14 28.84
CA LYS A 43 -2.05 14.22 29.82
C LYS A 43 -0.95 13.17 29.56
N ALA A 44 -1.32 11.96 29.12
CA ALA A 44 -0.38 10.89 28.80
C ALA A 44 0.44 11.16 27.53
N ARG A 45 0.02 12.11 26.68
CA ARG A 45 0.65 12.47 25.42
C ARG A 45 1.07 13.93 25.38
N GLU A 46 1.41 14.52 26.52
CA GLU A 46 2.06 15.83 26.55
C GLU A 46 3.50 15.70 25.96
N PRO A 47 3.96 16.64 25.11
CA PRO A 47 3.29 17.87 24.67
C PRO A 47 2.42 17.73 23.41
N GLU A 48 2.41 16.54 22.80
CA GLU A 48 1.81 16.27 21.49
C GLU A 48 0.33 16.64 21.40
N PHE A 49 -0.43 16.44 22.49
CA PHE A 49 -1.85 16.79 22.53
C PHE A 49 -2.16 18.13 23.21
N ASP A 50 -1.19 18.90 23.70
CA ASP A 50 -1.43 20.12 24.52
C ASP A 50 -2.42 21.10 23.87
N ASN A 51 -2.26 21.33 22.57
CA ASN A 51 -3.05 22.27 21.78
C ASN A 51 -4.33 21.66 21.17
N LEU A 52 -4.65 20.40 21.48
CA LEU A 52 -5.82 19.71 20.94
C LEU A 52 -7.04 19.90 21.85
N ALA A 53 -8.15 20.40 21.29
CA ALA A 53 -9.42 20.48 22.00
C ALA A 53 -10.00 19.06 22.24
N LEU A 54 -10.61 18.83 23.41
CA LEU A 54 -11.04 17.47 23.83
C LEU A 54 -12.15 16.89 22.94
N ASP A 55 -13.00 17.73 22.39
CA ASP A 55 -14.05 17.39 21.44
C ASP A 55 -13.50 16.89 20.09
N ARG A 56 -12.26 17.25 19.76
CA ARG A 56 -11.56 16.78 18.55
C ARG A 56 -10.97 15.38 18.68
N LEU A 57 -10.91 14.83 19.89
CA LEU A 57 -10.50 13.43 20.12
C LEU A 57 -11.72 12.52 20.01
N LYS A 58 -11.81 11.72 18.95
CA LYS A 58 -12.76 10.61 18.86
C LYS A 58 -12.10 9.33 19.37
N LEU A 59 -12.85 8.55 20.14
CA LEU A 59 -12.40 7.28 20.69
C LEU A 59 -13.27 6.16 20.14
N LEU A 60 -12.65 5.13 19.57
CA LEU A 60 -13.33 3.97 19.03
C LEU A 60 -12.89 2.74 19.81
N LYS A 61 -13.84 2.01 20.39
CA LYS A 61 -13.58 0.70 20.98
C LYS A 61 -13.49 -0.33 19.85
N LEU A 62 -12.43 -1.13 19.85
CA LEU A 62 -12.34 -2.35 19.06
C LEU A 62 -13.23 -3.43 19.69
N LYS A 63 -14.13 -4.05 18.90
CA LYS A 63 -14.91 -5.21 19.35
C LYS A 63 -14.00 -6.45 19.48
N ASN A 64 -13.02 -6.56 18.57
CA ASN A 64 -11.96 -7.56 18.58
C ASN A 64 -10.60 -6.85 18.80
N PRO A 65 -10.05 -6.84 20.03
CA PRO A 65 -8.72 -6.30 20.32
C PRO A 65 -7.64 -7.03 19.51
N VAL A 66 -6.59 -6.31 19.10
CA VAL A 66 -5.51 -6.88 18.28
C VAL A 66 -4.13 -6.49 18.80
N ASP A 67 -3.12 -7.24 18.44
CA ASP A 67 -1.72 -6.97 18.81
C ASP A 67 -1.12 -5.83 17.96
N GLU A 68 -0.01 -5.25 18.43
CA GLU A 68 0.84 -4.28 17.72
C GLU A 68 1.25 -4.77 16.33
N ASP A 69 1.58 -6.06 16.21
CA ASP A 69 1.94 -6.70 14.92
C ASP A 69 0.81 -6.67 13.88
N TYR A 70 -0.45 -6.44 14.32
CA TYR A 70 -1.63 -6.37 13.46
C TYR A 70 -2.23 -4.97 13.35
N ILE A 71 -1.49 -3.89 13.71
CA ILE A 71 -1.93 -2.49 13.51
C ILE A 71 -2.46 -2.25 12.09
N PHE A 72 -1.88 -2.88 11.08
CA PHE A 72 -2.28 -2.72 9.68
C PHE A 72 -3.75 -3.11 9.44
N ASN A 73 -4.28 -4.09 10.19
CA ASN A 73 -5.67 -4.51 10.11
C ASN A 73 -6.62 -3.45 10.69
N ILE A 74 -6.20 -2.73 11.73
CA ILE A 74 -6.99 -1.65 12.35
C ILE A 74 -7.08 -0.42 11.44
N ARG A 75 -6.03 -0.14 10.66
CA ARG A 75 -6.01 1.02 9.75
C ARG A 75 -7.11 0.95 8.69
N ASN A 76 -7.54 -0.24 8.30
CA ASN A 76 -8.62 -0.45 7.34
C ASN A 76 -10.03 -0.40 7.97
N LEU A 77 -10.17 -0.45 9.29
CA LEU A 77 -11.48 -0.47 9.98
C LEU A 77 -12.10 0.93 10.18
N ILE A 78 -11.27 1.98 10.13
CA ILE A 78 -11.61 3.40 10.36
C ILE A 78 -12.33 4.02 9.15
N LEU A 79 -12.51 3.24 8.10
CA LEU A 79 -12.85 3.67 6.75
C LEU A 79 -14.35 3.68 6.43
N GLN A 80 -15.18 3.02 7.24
CA GLN A 80 -16.63 3.03 7.05
C GLN A 80 -17.26 4.14 7.92
N ASP A 81 -17.97 5.05 7.28
CA ASP A 81 -18.64 6.21 7.85
C ASP A 81 -19.19 6.00 9.28
N TYR A 82 -18.77 6.87 10.20
CA TYR A 82 -19.13 6.89 11.62
C TYR A 82 -20.62 7.09 11.94
N GLU A 83 -21.50 7.04 10.94
CA GLU A 83 -22.94 7.19 11.11
C GLU A 83 -23.68 5.86 11.27
N ASN A 84 -23.04 4.72 10.91
CA ASN A 84 -23.59 3.39 11.14
C ASN A 84 -22.65 2.56 12.03
N GLU A 85 -23.20 1.73 12.91
CA GLU A 85 -22.42 0.78 13.70
C GLU A 85 -21.69 -0.17 12.75
N ASN A 86 -20.40 0.07 12.52
CA ASN A 86 -19.53 -0.87 11.81
C ASN A 86 -19.41 -2.17 12.63
N ASP A 87 -19.32 -3.32 11.96
CA ASP A 87 -19.26 -4.63 12.59
C ASP A 87 -18.02 -4.81 13.50
N ASP A 88 -16.96 -4.01 13.31
CA ASP A 88 -15.68 -4.17 14.01
C ASP A 88 -15.37 -3.15 15.11
N VAL A 89 -15.97 -1.95 15.04
CA VAL A 89 -15.67 -0.84 15.97
C VAL A 89 -16.92 -0.18 16.55
N CYS A 90 -16.80 0.39 17.75
CA CYS A 90 -17.89 1.08 18.44
C CYS A 90 -17.45 2.47 18.89
N LEU A 91 -18.14 3.52 18.42
CA LEU A 91 -17.87 4.90 18.83
C LEU A 91 -18.17 5.11 20.32
N MET A 92 -17.17 5.60 21.05
CA MET A 92 -17.27 5.87 22.47
C MET A 92 -17.83 7.27 22.73
N LYS A 93 -19.03 7.35 23.31
CA LYS A 93 -19.77 8.60 23.53
C LYS A 93 -19.38 9.25 24.85
N ASP A 94 -19.08 10.54 24.82
CA ASP A 94 -18.51 11.32 25.94
C ASP A 94 -19.28 11.22 27.26
N MET A 95 -20.61 11.14 27.21
CA MET A 95 -21.47 11.07 28.39
C MET A 95 -21.53 9.67 29.02
N ARG A 96 -21.12 8.62 28.30
CA ARG A 96 -21.17 7.24 28.78
C ARG A 96 -20.01 6.97 29.74
N LYS A 97 -20.24 6.03 30.65
CA LYS A 97 -19.20 5.52 31.55
C LYS A 97 -18.36 4.47 30.83
N ILE A 98 -17.12 4.26 31.27
CA ILE A 98 -16.25 3.21 30.72
C ILE A 98 -16.88 1.82 30.91
N VAL A 99 -17.58 1.60 32.03
CA VAL A 99 -18.29 0.34 32.30
C VAL A 99 -19.34 -0.03 31.23
N THR A 100 -19.84 0.95 30.46
CA THR A 100 -20.75 0.69 29.34
C THR A 100 -20.06 -0.06 28.20
N TYR A 101 -18.76 0.17 28.01
CA TYR A 101 -17.97 -0.40 26.94
C TYR A 101 -17.24 -1.67 27.39
N TRP A 102 -16.88 -1.73 28.67
CA TRP A 102 -16.37 -2.93 29.34
C TRP A 102 -17.13 -3.14 30.65
N PRO A 103 -18.15 -4.02 30.67
CA PRO A 103 -18.86 -4.40 31.89
C PRO A 103 -17.91 -5.05 32.92
N GLU A 104 -18.27 -5.04 34.20
CA GLU A 104 -17.38 -5.51 35.29
C GLU A 104 -16.94 -6.97 35.15
N ASN A 105 -17.78 -7.82 34.55
CA ASN A 105 -17.49 -9.23 34.29
C ASN A 105 -16.62 -9.44 33.02
N GLN A 106 -16.26 -8.37 32.31
CA GLN A 106 -15.43 -8.43 31.11
C GLN A 106 -14.14 -7.64 31.33
N ALA A 107 -13.04 -8.37 31.50
CA ALA A 107 -11.71 -7.78 31.49
C ALA A 107 -11.25 -7.60 30.03
N PRO A 108 -10.68 -6.44 29.66
CA PRO A 108 -9.98 -6.31 28.40
C PRO A 108 -8.82 -7.34 28.35
N PRO A 109 -8.58 -8.01 27.21
CA PRO A 109 -7.40 -8.85 27.03
C PRO A 109 -6.10 -8.10 27.38
N LYS A 110 -5.12 -8.79 27.95
CA LYS A 110 -3.83 -8.17 28.23
C LYS A 110 -3.05 -8.00 26.93
N ASP A 111 -2.25 -6.95 26.87
CA ASP A 111 -1.25 -6.71 25.81
C ASP A 111 -1.81 -6.60 24.38
N LEU A 112 -3.12 -6.34 24.24
CA LEU A 112 -3.77 -6.02 22.97
C LEU A 112 -4.23 -4.57 22.94
N ILE A 113 -4.30 -3.98 21.76
CA ILE A 113 -4.88 -2.66 21.51
C ILE A 113 -6.39 -2.73 21.69
N HIS A 114 -6.94 -1.82 22.48
CA HIS A 114 -8.36 -1.77 22.86
C HIS A 114 -9.11 -0.62 22.22
N VAL A 115 -8.44 0.53 22.10
CA VAL A 115 -9.05 1.79 21.68
C VAL A 115 -8.23 2.43 20.58
N ILE A 116 -8.90 2.91 19.54
CA ILE A 116 -8.33 3.79 18.53
C ILE A 116 -8.62 5.23 18.95
N VAL A 117 -7.58 6.06 18.95
CA VAL A 117 -7.68 7.50 19.13
C VAL A 117 -7.58 8.16 17.76
N GLU A 118 -8.66 8.82 17.35
CA GLU A 118 -8.72 9.58 16.11
C GLU A 118 -8.78 11.07 16.43
N VAL A 119 -7.95 11.85 15.73
CA VAL A 119 -7.94 13.32 15.85
C VAL A 119 -8.70 13.89 14.67
N VAL A 120 -9.87 14.49 14.95
CA VAL A 120 -10.72 15.11 13.93
C VAL A 120 -10.27 16.56 13.72
N ASP A 121 -9.87 16.88 12.49
CA ASP A 121 -9.68 18.26 12.03
C ASP A 121 -11.05 18.92 11.77
N VAL A 122 -11.63 19.53 12.80
CA VAL A 122 -12.69 20.52 12.59
C VAL A 122 -11.98 21.86 12.36
N THR A 123 -11.90 22.33 11.11
CA THR A 123 -11.66 23.76 10.88
C THR A 123 -12.80 24.35 10.06
N GLY A 124 -13.84 24.77 10.78
CA GLY A 124 -14.58 25.99 10.48
C GLY A 124 -14.12 27.08 11.46
N ASP A 125 -13.82 28.25 10.91
CA ASP A 125 -13.56 29.56 11.54
C ASP A 125 -12.65 29.70 12.77
N ALA A 126 -11.45 30.23 12.54
CA ALA A 126 -11.16 31.67 12.73
C ALA A 126 -9.65 31.95 12.56
N GLY A 127 -9.32 33.01 11.82
CA GLY A 127 -8.15 33.84 12.08
C GLY A 127 -6.77 33.32 11.69
N GLU A 128 -6.40 33.61 10.44
CA GLU A 128 -5.06 34.02 9.98
C GLU A 128 -3.92 32.99 9.84
N ASN A 129 -3.22 33.16 8.71
CA ASN A 129 -2.04 32.43 8.20
C ASN A 129 -2.27 31.04 7.56
N LYS A 130 -3.42 30.89 6.90
CA LYS A 130 -3.74 29.78 5.98
C LYS A 130 -3.50 30.11 4.50
N GLY A 131 -2.36 30.70 4.14
CA GLY A 131 -2.02 30.95 2.73
C GLY A 131 -1.73 29.67 1.93
N ASN A 132 -1.03 28.69 2.53
CA ASN A 132 -0.35 27.67 1.71
C ASN A 132 -0.72 26.20 2.00
N ILE A 133 -1.40 25.89 3.12
CA ILE A 133 -1.67 24.49 3.52
C ILE A 133 -3.09 24.04 3.15
N HIS A 134 -4.04 24.96 3.00
CA HIS A 134 -5.44 24.64 2.70
C HIS A 134 -5.80 24.62 1.22
N MET A 135 -4.90 25.01 0.31
CA MET A 135 -5.20 24.97 -1.12
C MET A 135 -5.36 23.53 -1.65
N TYR A 136 -4.77 22.53 -1.00
CA TYR A 136 -4.53 21.22 -1.63
C TYR A 136 -5.52 20.09 -1.29
N ARG A 137 -6.63 20.37 -0.59
CA ARG A 137 -7.63 19.32 -0.24
C ARG A 137 -8.72 19.10 -1.31
N ASN A 138 -8.87 20.01 -2.29
CA ASN A 138 -9.88 19.93 -3.36
C ASN A 138 -9.31 20.25 -4.75
N ILE A 139 -7.99 20.14 -4.95
CA ILE A 139 -7.37 20.37 -6.25
C ILE A 139 -7.50 19.09 -7.06
N SER A 140 -8.09 19.18 -8.26
CA SER A 140 -8.16 18.05 -9.18
C SER A 140 -6.76 17.58 -9.55
N SER A 141 -6.58 16.31 -9.89
CA SER A 141 -5.29 15.78 -10.33
C SER A 141 -4.68 16.62 -11.46
N GLU A 142 -5.49 17.20 -12.36
CA GLU A 142 -5.01 18.10 -13.42
C GLU A 142 -4.44 19.42 -12.90
N SER A 143 -5.09 20.01 -11.89
CA SER A 143 -4.62 21.28 -11.30
C SER A 143 -3.36 21.06 -10.44
N LEU A 144 -3.22 19.88 -9.84
CA LEU A 144 -2.02 19.48 -9.10
C LEU A 144 -0.85 19.17 -10.06
N LEU A 145 -1.13 18.50 -11.18
CA LEU A 145 -0.17 18.31 -12.28
C LEU A 145 0.39 19.64 -12.76
N ALA A 146 -0.49 20.62 -13.01
CA ALA A 146 -0.10 21.95 -13.44
C ALA A 146 0.82 22.67 -12.43
N SER A 147 0.65 22.42 -11.12
CA SER A 147 1.53 23.00 -10.09
C SER A 147 2.92 22.35 -9.99
N PHE A 148 3.13 21.19 -10.62
CA PHE A 148 4.38 20.44 -10.49
C PHE A 148 5.27 20.52 -11.74
N ILE A 149 4.70 20.73 -12.92
CA ILE A 149 5.45 20.70 -14.18
C ILE A 149 6.27 21.98 -14.35
N GLY A 150 7.60 21.85 -14.43
CA GLY A 150 8.54 22.96 -14.63
C GLY A 150 9.04 23.63 -13.35
N GLU A 151 8.55 23.22 -12.18
CA GLU A 151 8.96 23.77 -10.88
C GLU A 151 10.03 22.91 -10.17
N ASN A 152 10.74 23.54 -9.23
CA ASN A 152 11.58 22.81 -8.28
C ASN A 152 10.67 22.24 -7.18
N VAL A 153 10.63 20.92 -7.04
CA VAL A 153 9.88 20.23 -6.00
C VAL A 153 10.79 19.97 -4.82
N HIS A 154 10.34 20.36 -3.63
CA HIS A 154 11.02 20.03 -2.38
C HIS A 154 10.31 18.88 -1.68
N VAL A 155 11.06 17.82 -1.36
CA VAL A 155 10.58 16.71 -0.52
C VAL A 155 11.28 16.75 0.82
N ARG A 156 10.49 16.84 1.89
CA ARG A 156 10.96 16.71 3.27
C ARG A 156 11.09 15.24 3.61
N LEU A 157 12.31 14.79 3.86
CA LEU A 157 12.65 13.44 4.30
C LEU A 157 12.23 13.21 5.76
N LYS A 158 12.21 11.94 6.18
CA LYS A 158 11.99 11.56 7.59
C LYS A 158 13.00 12.16 8.57
N SER A 159 14.24 12.41 8.12
CA SER A 159 15.26 13.07 8.93
C SER A 159 14.96 14.56 9.20
N GLY A 160 13.96 15.14 8.52
CA GLY A 160 13.66 16.57 8.55
C GLY A 160 14.41 17.36 7.48
N ASN A 161 15.40 16.78 6.80
CA ASN A 161 16.11 17.40 5.68
C ASN A 161 15.21 17.51 4.45
N TYR A 162 15.54 18.45 3.58
CA TYR A 162 14.84 18.68 2.32
C TYR A 162 15.72 18.27 1.16
N ILE A 163 15.15 17.59 0.17
CA ILE A 163 15.77 17.33 -1.12
C ILE A 163 15.12 18.18 -2.20
N HIS A 164 15.95 18.74 -3.07
CA HIS A 164 15.62 19.57 -4.21
C HIS A 164 15.57 18.71 -5.46
N MET A 165 14.41 18.72 -6.09
CA MET A 165 14.15 17.94 -7.27
C MET A 165 13.64 18.83 -8.39
N GLN A 166 13.95 18.45 -9.62
CA GLN A 166 13.36 19.06 -10.80
C GLN A 166 12.56 18.02 -11.56
N ILE A 167 11.27 18.29 -11.76
CA ILE A 167 10.44 17.44 -12.61
C ILE A 167 10.85 17.65 -14.06
N THR A 168 11.20 16.54 -14.72
CA THR A 168 11.65 16.51 -16.11
C THR A 168 10.49 16.19 -17.04
N SER A 169 9.63 15.24 -16.67
CA SER A 169 8.43 14.91 -17.44
C SER A 169 7.36 14.26 -16.57
N HIS A 170 6.13 14.29 -17.05
CA HIS A 170 5.03 13.49 -16.53
C HIS A 170 5.11 12.08 -17.13
N LEU A 171 4.97 11.04 -16.30
CA LEU A 171 5.01 9.64 -16.71
C LEU A 171 3.62 8.99 -16.67
N GLY A 172 2.75 9.42 -15.76
CA GLY A 172 1.41 8.84 -15.65
C GLY A 172 0.58 9.46 -14.53
N THR A 173 -0.74 9.35 -14.70
CA THR A 173 -1.72 9.76 -13.68
C THR A 173 -2.60 8.56 -13.40
N GLY A 174 -2.46 8.00 -12.20
CA GLY A 174 -3.37 7.01 -11.67
C GLY A 174 -4.53 7.67 -10.92
N LYS A 175 -5.41 6.83 -10.37
CA LYS A 175 -6.52 7.29 -9.52
C LYS A 175 -6.02 7.96 -8.24
N GLU A 176 -5.00 7.38 -7.61
CA GLU A 176 -4.51 7.81 -6.29
C GLU A 176 -3.18 8.56 -6.34
N CYS A 177 -2.42 8.37 -7.42
CA CYS A 177 -1.05 8.83 -7.53
C CYS A 177 -0.77 9.51 -8.85
N ILE A 178 0.19 10.42 -8.83
CA ILE A 178 0.76 11.04 -10.03
C ILE A 178 2.24 10.69 -10.06
N VAL A 179 2.71 10.28 -11.24
CA VAL A 179 4.06 9.76 -11.46
C VAL A 179 4.82 10.66 -12.42
N PHE A 180 6.04 11.01 -12.04
CA PHE A 180 6.92 11.92 -12.77
C PHE A 180 8.31 11.32 -12.94
N LEU A 181 9.02 11.72 -14.00
CA LEU A 181 10.46 11.60 -14.08
C LEU A 181 11.07 12.84 -13.45
N ALA A 182 12.03 12.65 -12.55
CA ALA A 182 12.65 13.73 -11.80
C ALA A 182 14.18 13.59 -11.71
N GLN A 183 14.84 14.73 -11.61
CA GLN A 183 16.26 14.87 -11.27
C GLN A 183 16.38 15.26 -9.80
N VAL A 184 17.24 14.58 -9.02
CA VAL A 184 17.54 14.94 -7.63
C VAL A 184 18.86 15.70 -7.58
N ARG A 185 18.79 17.03 -7.44
CA ARG A 185 19.93 17.93 -7.61
C ARG A 185 21.00 17.74 -6.55
N ASP A 186 20.60 17.59 -5.28
CA ASP A 186 21.54 17.51 -4.16
C ASP A 186 22.47 16.28 -4.25
N TYR A 187 22.03 15.24 -4.96
CA TYR A 187 22.74 13.97 -5.10
C TYR A 187 23.22 13.68 -6.53
N GLY A 188 23.01 14.61 -7.47
CA GLY A 188 23.41 14.43 -8.87
C GLY A 188 22.69 13.28 -9.59
N ILE A 189 21.53 12.85 -9.11
CA ILE A 189 20.75 11.76 -9.71
C ILE A 189 19.97 12.34 -10.89
N LYS A 190 20.27 11.84 -12.09
CA LYS A 190 19.69 12.35 -13.34
C LYS A 190 18.29 11.80 -13.62
N ASP A 191 18.05 10.55 -13.27
CA ASP A 191 16.81 9.86 -13.59
C ASP A 191 16.29 9.14 -12.35
N ALA A 192 15.17 9.59 -11.83
CA ALA A 192 14.42 8.97 -10.74
C ALA A 192 12.92 9.04 -11.03
N VAL A 193 12.17 8.01 -10.63
CA VAL A 193 10.71 8.01 -10.70
C VAL A 193 10.16 8.57 -9.40
N LEU A 194 9.46 9.70 -9.48
CA LEU A 194 8.77 10.35 -8.37
C LEU A 194 7.28 10.03 -8.43
N LYS A 195 6.79 9.30 -7.42
CA LYS A 195 5.37 9.03 -7.22
C LYS A 195 4.83 9.87 -6.06
N ILE A 196 3.81 10.67 -6.33
CA ILE A 196 3.13 11.53 -5.35
C ILE A 196 1.71 11.03 -5.16
N GLU A 197 1.33 10.78 -3.91
CA GLU A 197 -0.04 10.41 -3.53
C GLU A 197 -0.91 11.67 -3.47
N VAL A 198 -1.97 11.73 -4.27
CA VAL A 198 -2.78 12.94 -4.47
C VAL A 198 -4.18 12.84 -3.88
N CYS A 199 -4.72 11.64 -3.76
CA CYS A 199 -5.98 11.41 -3.10
C CYS A 199 -5.73 11.09 -1.62
N LYS A 200 -6.22 11.96 -0.72
CA LYS A 200 -6.19 11.71 0.73
C LYS A 200 -7.43 10.98 1.24
N ASN A 201 -8.41 10.78 0.36
CA ASN A 201 -9.72 10.21 0.69
C ASN A 201 -9.84 8.74 0.34
N THR A 202 -8.77 8.10 -0.16
CA THR A 202 -8.76 6.65 -0.23
C THR A 202 -8.27 6.03 1.04
N GLU A 203 -9.18 5.24 1.57
CA GLU A 203 -9.03 4.06 2.41
C GLU A 203 -7.66 3.36 2.40
N ILE A 204 -6.97 3.33 1.25
CA ILE A 204 -5.68 2.66 1.07
C ILE A 204 -4.63 3.69 0.66
N PHE A 205 -3.61 3.89 1.52
CA PHE A 205 -2.42 4.67 1.18
C PHE A 205 -1.47 3.84 0.30
N GLN A 206 -1.65 3.90 -1.02
CA GLN A 206 -0.87 3.12 -1.98
C GLN A 206 0.63 3.39 -1.85
N VAL A 207 1.04 4.66 -1.70
CA VAL A 207 2.47 4.98 -1.60
C VAL A 207 3.08 4.46 -0.29
N TYR A 208 2.32 4.48 0.81
CA TYR A 208 2.78 3.91 2.07
C TYR A 208 2.93 2.39 1.99
N ARG A 209 1.96 1.70 1.38
CA ARG A 209 2.00 0.25 1.16
C ARG A 209 3.21 -0.12 0.32
N GLU A 210 3.39 0.58 -0.80
CA GLU A 210 4.51 0.40 -1.71
C GLU A 210 5.86 0.59 -1.01
N ILE A 211 6.05 1.66 -0.23
CA ILE A 211 7.25 1.86 0.60
C ILE A 211 7.52 0.66 1.50
N SER A 212 6.48 0.14 2.16
CA SER A 212 6.61 -0.95 3.12
C SER A 212 7.04 -2.26 2.43
N VAL A 213 6.44 -2.57 1.28
CA VAL A 213 6.78 -3.75 0.49
C VAL A 213 8.17 -3.64 -0.14
N LEU A 214 8.51 -2.50 -0.75
CA LEU A 214 9.83 -2.30 -1.37
C LEU A 214 10.97 -2.38 -0.34
N ARG A 215 10.73 -2.02 0.92
CA ARG A 215 11.71 -2.25 2.01
C ARG A 215 11.88 -3.73 2.32
N ALA A 216 10.78 -4.48 2.40
CA ALA A 216 10.83 -5.91 2.64
C ALA A 216 11.49 -6.69 1.50
N LEU A 217 11.43 -6.15 0.28
CA LEU A 217 12.01 -6.74 -0.95
C LEU A 217 13.32 -6.06 -1.38
N SER A 218 13.98 -5.32 -0.48
CA SER A 218 15.08 -4.41 -0.85
C SER A 218 16.36 -5.09 -1.37
N ASP A 219 16.51 -6.38 -1.12
CA ASP A 219 17.60 -7.22 -1.64
C ASP A 219 17.34 -7.75 -3.06
N LEU A 220 16.08 -7.70 -3.53
CA LEU A 220 15.71 -8.14 -4.86
C LEU A 220 16.12 -7.11 -5.92
N SER A 221 16.90 -7.55 -6.92
CA SER A 221 17.29 -6.71 -8.05
C SER A 221 16.17 -6.44 -9.06
N CYS A 222 15.05 -7.16 -8.95
CA CYS A 222 13.93 -7.10 -9.88
C CYS A 222 12.80 -6.17 -9.42
N VAL A 223 12.96 -5.48 -8.29
CA VAL A 223 12.00 -4.49 -7.77
C VAL A 223 12.64 -3.09 -7.69
N PRO A 224 11.84 -2.01 -7.73
CA PRO A 224 12.33 -0.65 -7.54
C PRO A 224 13.09 -0.45 -6.23
N LYS A 225 14.28 0.17 -6.28
CA LYS A 225 14.97 0.59 -5.06
C LYS A 225 14.46 1.95 -4.64
N ILE A 226 14.13 2.07 -3.35
CA ILE A 226 13.78 3.36 -2.76
C ILE A 226 15.05 4.21 -2.70
N LEU A 227 15.06 5.33 -3.44
CA LEU A 227 16.09 6.36 -3.32
C LEU A 227 15.76 7.29 -2.15
N PHE A 228 14.53 7.78 -2.11
CA PHE A 228 14.05 8.68 -1.07
C PHE A 228 12.56 8.47 -0.81
N GLU A 229 12.13 8.81 0.40
CA GLU A 229 10.73 8.88 0.78
C GLU A 229 10.50 10.09 1.68
N GLY A 230 9.31 10.68 1.60
CA GLY A 230 9.02 11.87 2.38
C GLY A 230 7.67 12.48 2.07
N HIS A 231 7.58 13.79 2.26
CA HIS A 231 6.40 14.57 1.92
C HIS A 231 6.78 15.80 1.11
N THR A 232 5.97 16.14 0.11
CA THR A 232 6.08 17.42 -0.59
C THR A 232 5.73 18.58 0.34
N MET A 233 5.96 19.82 -0.09
CA MET A 233 5.64 21.01 0.72
C MET A 233 4.13 21.16 0.98
N GLY A 234 3.30 20.64 0.07
CA GLY A 234 1.84 20.53 0.24
C GLY A 234 1.41 19.39 1.18
N GLY A 235 2.36 18.66 1.79
CA GLY A 235 2.10 17.56 2.70
C GLY A 235 1.62 16.27 2.02
N PHE A 236 1.85 16.12 0.71
CA PHE A 236 1.55 14.89 -0.02
C PHE A 236 2.67 13.89 0.16
N ARG A 237 2.35 12.60 0.33
CA ARG A 237 3.36 11.56 0.45
C ARG A 237 4.07 11.39 -0.89
N ALA A 238 5.39 11.27 -0.83
CA ALA A 238 6.25 11.13 -2.00
C ALA A 238 7.18 9.92 -1.84
N LEU A 239 7.31 9.15 -2.91
CA LEU A 239 8.26 8.04 -3.05
C LEU A 239 9.12 8.30 -4.29
N LEU A 240 10.43 8.21 -4.14
CA LEU A 240 11.38 8.22 -5.24
C LEU A 240 12.05 6.87 -5.39
N THR A 241 12.09 6.35 -6.62
CA THR A 241 12.77 5.10 -6.95
C THR A 241 13.74 5.26 -8.12
N ASP A 242 14.67 4.30 -8.23
CA ASP A 242 15.70 4.26 -9.28
C ASP A 242 15.24 3.60 -10.59
N PHE A 243 13.94 3.28 -10.68
CA PHE A 243 13.41 2.31 -11.63
C PHE A 243 12.82 2.99 -12.87
N VAL A 244 13.71 3.59 -13.64
CA VAL A 244 13.39 4.30 -14.89
C VAL A 244 13.53 3.35 -16.08
N GLY A 245 12.51 3.29 -16.93
CA GLY A 245 12.48 2.46 -18.13
C GLY A 245 11.33 2.83 -19.07
N LEU A 246 11.26 2.18 -20.23
CA LEU A 246 10.21 2.39 -21.23
C LEU A 246 9.00 1.50 -20.90
N PRO A 247 7.77 2.04 -20.75
CA PRO A 247 6.58 1.21 -20.55
C PRO A 247 6.44 0.18 -21.67
N LEU A 248 6.05 -1.05 -21.31
CA LEU A 248 5.94 -2.15 -22.26
C LEU A 248 4.95 -1.83 -23.39
N GLU A 249 3.86 -1.13 -23.10
CA GLU A 249 2.88 -0.70 -24.12
C GLU A 249 3.53 0.19 -25.20
N SER A 250 4.37 1.14 -24.79
CA SER A 250 5.14 1.98 -25.71
C SER A 250 6.19 1.16 -26.45
N TRP A 251 6.90 0.27 -25.75
CA TRP A 251 7.90 -0.61 -26.35
C TRP A 251 7.30 -1.51 -27.43
N ILE A 252 6.10 -2.06 -27.22
CA ILE A 252 5.37 -2.85 -28.23
C ILE A 252 5.03 -1.98 -29.45
N SER A 253 4.48 -0.79 -29.20
CA SER A 253 4.12 0.15 -30.27
C SER A 253 5.32 0.52 -31.15
N ASP A 254 6.49 0.71 -30.53
CA ASP A 254 7.72 1.10 -31.24
C ASP A 254 8.36 -0.06 -32.02
N ASN A 255 8.16 -1.32 -31.58
CA ASN A 255 8.76 -2.51 -32.20
C ASN A 255 7.83 -3.24 -33.18
N GLY A 256 6.55 -2.88 -33.25
CA GLY A 256 5.59 -3.46 -34.17
C GLY A 256 5.27 -4.93 -33.84
N ASN A 257 5.40 -5.83 -34.81
CA ASN A 257 5.03 -7.23 -34.61
C ASN A 257 6.11 -7.96 -33.79
N ILE A 258 5.77 -8.35 -32.56
CA ILE A 258 6.69 -8.99 -31.63
C ILE A 258 6.72 -10.50 -31.91
N ASP A 259 7.91 -11.02 -32.16
CA ASP A 259 8.09 -12.45 -32.38
C ASP A 259 7.92 -13.27 -31.10
N ASP A 260 7.61 -14.57 -31.27
CA ASP A 260 7.40 -15.47 -30.14
C ASP A 260 8.61 -15.52 -29.20
N TYR A 261 9.84 -15.42 -29.74
CA TYR A 261 11.07 -15.41 -28.95
C TYR A 261 11.10 -14.25 -27.96
N THR A 262 10.71 -13.06 -28.41
CA THR A 262 10.70 -11.85 -27.57
C THR A 262 9.57 -11.89 -26.56
N ILE A 263 8.39 -12.41 -26.94
CA ILE A 263 7.32 -12.71 -25.97
C ILE A 263 7.85 -13.64 -24.88
N PHE A 264 8.55 -14.71 -25.24
CA PHE A 264 9.17 -15.61 -24.27
C PHE A 264 10.13 -14.88 -23.33
N GLN A 265 11.00 -14.00 -23.84
CA GLN A 265 11.91 -13.22 -22.98
C GLN A 265 11.15 -12.34 -21.99
N ILE A 266 10.11 -11.63 -22.44
CA ILE A 266 9.26 -10.82 -21.56
C ILE A 266 8.67 -11.69 -20.44
N ILE A 267 8.06 -12.82 -20.81
CA ILE A 267 7.42 -13.72 -19.84
C ILE A 267 8.44 -14.30 -18.86
N LEU A 268 9.64 -14.64 -19.32
CA LEU A 268 10.70 -15.18 -18.46
C LEU A 268 11.18 -14.18 -17.42
N ASP A 269 11.43 -12.93 -17.83
CA ASP A 269 11.87 -11.88 -16.91
C ASP A 269 10.80 -11.62 -15.83
N LEU A 270 9.52 -11.58 -16.23
CA LEU A 270 8.39 -11.38 -15.31
C LEU A 270 8.18 -12.59 -14.39
N LEU A 271 8.29 -13.82 -14.90
CA LEU A 271 8.27 -15.03 -14.07
C LEU A 271 9.39 -15.02 -13.04
N SER A 272 10.60 -14.58 -13.41
CA SER A 272 11.73 -14.43 -12.48
C SER A 272 11.44 -13.47 -11.35
N CYS A 273 10.81 -12.35 -11.69
CA CYS A 273 10.42 -11.36 -10.72
C CYS A 273 9.37 -11.92 -9.75
N LEU A 274 8.30 -12.52 -10.29
CA LEU A 274 7.22 -13.09 -9.49
C LEU A 274 7.69 -14.22 -8.57
N GLU A 275 8.53 -15.15 -9.07
CA GLU A 275 9.09 -16.23 -8.25
C GLU A 275 9.84 -15.67 -7.04
N LYS A 276 10.65 -14.63 -7.24
CA LYS A 276 11.40 -13.99 -6.15
C LYS A 276 10.48 -13.26 -5.17
N ILE A 277 9.49 -12.52 -5.66
CA ILE A 277 8.50 -11.82 -4.82
C ILE A 277 7.71 -12.82 -3.97
N HIS A 278 7.21 -13.90 -4.59
CA HIS A 278 6.45 -14.95 -3.92
C HIS A 278 7.30 -15.70 -2.89
N ALA A 279 8.57 -15.98 -3.19
CA ALA A 279 9.51 -16.60 -2.24
C ALA A 279 9.78 -15.72 -1.01
N HIS A 280 9.61 -14.40 -1.11
CA HIS A 280 9.70 -13.46 0.02
C HIS A 280 8.38 -13.32 0.80
N GLY A 281 7.34 -14.09 0.47
CA GLY A 281 6.07 -14.04 1.18
C GLY A 281 5.17 -12.88 0.79
N TYR A 282 5.30 -12.36 -0.44
CA TYR A 282 4.46 -11.27 -0.97
C TYR A 282 3.81 -11.67 -2.30
N THR A 283 2.71 -11.02 -2.67
CA THR A 283 2.20 -10.95 -4.04
C THR A 283 2.35 -9.55 -4.59
N HIS A 284 2.38 -9.43 -5.92
CA HIS A 284 2.34 -8.13 -6.57
C HIS A 284 0.92 -7.54 -6.52
N GLY A 285 -0.11 -8.35 -6.78
CA GLY A 285 -1.51 -7.97 -6.67
C GLY A 285 -2.06 -7.13 -7.83
N ASP A 286 -1.18 -6.62 -8.71
CA ASP A 286 -1.57 -5.88 -9.93
C ASP A 286 -0.65 -6.18 -11.12
N VAL A 287 -0.46 -7.46 -11.44
CA VAL A 287 0.30 -7.86 -12.64
C VAL A 287 -0.51 -7.48 -13.88
N ALA A 288 -0.08 -6.43 -14.57
CA ALA A 288 -0.74 -5.91 -15.75
C ALA A 288 0.27 -5.27 -16.70
N ILE A 289 -0.06 -5.19 -17.99
CA ILE A 289 0.85 -4.66 -19.02
C ILE A 289 1.31 -3.22 -18.75
N ARG A 290 0.42 -2.39 -18.18
CA ARG A 290 0.71 -1.00 -17.75
C ARG A 290 1.76 -0.91 -16.64
N ASN A 291 1.95 -2.00 -15.90
CA ASN A 291 2.87 -2.11 -14.77
C ASN A 291 4.15 -2.86 -15.16
N VAL A 292 4.47 -2.93 -16.46
CA VAL A 292 5.70 -3.52 -16.97
C VAL A 292 6.52 -2.46 -17.69
N ILE A 293 7.81 -2.40 -17.38
CA ILE A 293 8.78 -1.56 -18.09
C ILE A 293 9.91 -2.39 -18.68
N GLN A 294 10.47 -1.91 -19.78
CA GLN A 294 11.73 -2.37 -20.34
C GLN A 294 12.87 -1.50 -19.84
N ARG A 295 13.95 -2.13 -19.38
CA ARG A 295 15.18 -1.47 -18.94
C ARG A 295 16.38 -2.36 -19.24
N ASN A 296 17.39 -1.82 -19.91
CA ASN A 296 18.66 -2.52 -20.18
C ASN A 296 18.49 -3.91 -20.86
N GLY A 297 17.49 -4.07 -21.73
CA GLY A 297 17.24 -5.34 -22.42
C GLY A 297 16.35 -6.32 -21.66
N HIS A 298 15.94 -5.98 -20.43
CA HIS A 298 15.10 -6.82 -19.57
C HIS A 298 13.77 -6.15 -19.23
N PHE A 299 12.81 -6.95 -18.78
CA PHE A 299 11.48 -6.49 -18.39
C PHE A 299 11.26 -6.63 -16.89
N TYR A 300 10.59 -5.64 -16.29
CA TYR A 300 10.38 -5.61 -14.85
C TYR A 300 8.98 -5.14 -14.48
N LEU A 301 8.49 -5.64 -13.35
CA LEU A 301 7.26 -5.16 -12.73
C LEU A 301 7.53 -3.86 -11.97
N ILE A 302 6.57 -2.94 -12.06
CA ILE A 302 6.50 -1.70 -11.28
C ILE A 302 5.13 -1.58 -10.61
N ASP A 303 5.00 -0.59 -9.74
CA ASP A 303 3.77 -0.29 -8.99
C ASP A 303 3.37 -1.39 -7.98
N PHE A 304 4.02 -1.34 -6.82
CA PHE A 304 3.72 -2.22 -5.69
C PHE A 304 2.65 -1.60 -4.77
N GLY A 305 1.83 -0.66 -5.27
CA GLY A 305 0.79 0.02 -4.50
C GLY A 305 -0.34 -0.91 -4.02
N LEU A 306 -0.48 -2.09 -4.63
CA LEU A 306 -1.44 -3.14 -4.23
C LEU A 306 -0.77 -4.40 -3.67
N ALA A 307 0.57 -4.46 -3.67
CA ALA A 307 1.32 -5.61 -3.19
C ALA A 307 1.05 -5.89 -1.71
N THR A 308 0.87 -7.15 -1.36
CA THR A 308 0.39 -7.56 -0.03
C THR A 308 1.15 -8.79 0.45
N SER A 309 1.39 -8.90 1.75
CA SER A 309 2.02 -10.09 2.31
C SER A 309 1.06 -11.28 2.27
N LEU A 310 1.58 -12.42 1.81
CA LEU A 310 0.87 -13.69 1.73
C LEU A 310 0.33 -14.14 3.10
N GLN A 311 0.98 -13.76 4.20
CA GLN A 311 0.56 -14.09 5.56
C GLN A 311 -0.82 -13.52 5.95
N PHE A 312 -1.32 -12.52 5.21
CA PHE A 312 -2.63 -11.92 5.47
C PHE A 312 -3.78 -12.70 4.84
N TYR A 313 -3.49 -13.70 4.00
CA TYR A 313 -4.51 -14.45 3.28
C TYR A 313 -4.73 -15.81 3.92
N LEU A 314 -6.01 -16.18 4.07
CA LEU A 314 -6.38 -17.54 4.46
C LEU A 314 -5.99 -18.58 3.39
N TYR A 315 -5.91 -18.13 2.13
CA TYR A 315 -5.57 -18.97 0.97
C TYR A 315 -4.50 -18.30 0.09
N PRO A 316 -3.24 -18.23 0.55
CA PRO A 316 -2.18 -17.45 -0.11
C PRO A 316 -1.93 -17.84 -1.58
N TRP A 317 -2.13 -19.11 -1.92
CA TRP A 317 -1.99 -19.61 -3.29
C TRP A 317 -2.97 -18.97 -4.27
N GLN A 318 -4.16 -18.52 -3.83
CA GLN A 318 -5.12 -17.88 -4.73
C GLN A 318 -4.58 -16.55 -5.25
N GLU A 319 -3.92 -15.78 -4.38
CA GLU A 319 -3.31 -14.51 -4.73
C GLU A 319 -2.10 -14.70 -5.65
N ILE A 320 -1.30 -15.74 -5.38
CA ILE A 320 -0.21 -16.17 -6.27
C ILE A 320 -0.79 -16.45 -7.66
N ILE A 321 -1.85 -17.27 -7.75
CA ILE A 321 -2.51 -17.59 -9.02
C ILE A 321 -3.02 -16.32 -9.73
N GLN A 322 -3.49 -15.30 -9.00
CA GLN A 322 -3.91 -14.04 -9.63
C GLN A 322 -2.75 -13.30 -10.31
N ASP A 323 -1.56 -13.29 -9.74
CA ASP A 323 -0.37 -12.72 -10.40
C ASP A 323 -0.08 -13.46 -11.73
N TYR A 324 -0.16 -14.79 -11.74
CA TYR A 324 0.04 -15.59 -12.96
C TYR A 324 -1.09 -15.42 -13.98
N ASN A 325 -2.33 -15.21 -13.53
CA ASN A 325 -3.45 -14.84 -14.40
C ASN A 325 -3.17 -13.51 -15.10
N GLY A 326 -2.69 -12.50 -14.35
CA GLY A 326 -2.23 -11.23 -14.91
C GLY A 326 -1.17 -11.42 -15.99
N LEU A 327 -0.22 -12.33 -15.79
CA LEU A 327 0.79 -12.68 -16.78
C LEU A 327 0.18 -13.32 -18.04
N CYS A 328 -0.83 -14.19 -17.91
CA CYS A 328 -1.57 -14.72 -19.06
C CYS A 328 -2.33 -13.62 -19.82
N GLN A 329 -2.89 -12.64 -19.11
CA GLN A 329 -3.52 -11.48 -19.76
C GLN A 329 -2.51 -10.65 -20.55
N ILE A 330 -1.29 -10.47 -20.03
CA ILE A 330 -0.19 -9.81 -20.75
C ILE A 330 0.13 -10.57 -22.04
N ILE A 331 0.21 -11.90 -22.02
CA ILE A 331 0.44 -12.73 -23.23
C ILE A 331 -0.64 -12.45 -24.28
N GLY A 332 -1.91 -12.41 -23.86
CA GLY A 332 -3.03 -12.11 -24.76
C GLY A 332 -2.88 -10.76 -25.44
N ILE A 333 -2.58 -9.72 -24.65
CA ILE A 333 -2.44 -8.35 -25.16
C ILE A 333 -1.24 -8.24 -26.10
N ILE A 334 -0.08 -8.79 -25.74
CA ILE A 334 1.13 -8.71 -26.58
C ILE A 334 0.91 -9.44 -27.91
N LYS A 335 0.34 -10.64 -27.88
CA LYS A 335 0.27 -11.50 -29.06
C LYS A 335 -0.93 -11.23 -29.96
N PHE A 336 -2.04 -10.77 -29.37
CA PHE A 336 -3.31 -10.63 -30.07
C PHE A 336 -3.95 -9.24 -29.93
N GLY A 337 -3.34 -8.33 -29.19
CA GLY A 337 -3.82 -6.94 -29.04
C GLY A 337 -4.98 -6.77 -28.08
N GLU A 338 -5.44 -7.82 -27.41
CA GLU A 338 -6.60 -7.77 -26.51
C GLU A 338 -6.46 -8.74 -25.32
N LYS A 339 -7.21 -8.47 -24.25
CA LYS A 339 -7.38 -9.42 -23.16
C LYS A 339 -8.19 -10.62 -23.64
N MET A 340 -7.80 -11.81 -23.22
CA MET A 340 -8.44 -13.07 -23.64
C MET A 340 -8.70 -13.97 -22.44
N SER A 341 -9.74 -14.80 -22.56
CA SER A 341 -9.96 -15.90 -21.63
C SER A 341 -8.87 -16.97 -21.78
N PHE A 342 -8.72 -17.82 -20.76
CA PHE A 342 -7.80 -18.96 -20.81
C PHE A 342 -8.08 -19.88 -22.01
N SER A 343 -9.35 -20.22 -22.27
CA SER A 343 -9.74 -21.08 -23.40
C SER A 343 -9.29 -20.50 -24.73
N GLU A 344 -9.53 -19.21 -24.97
CA GLU A 344 -9.14 -18.55 -26.22
C GLU A 344 -7.62 -18.53 -26.41
N LEU A 345 -6.87 -18.26 -25.33
CA LEU A 345 -5.41 -18.31 -25.35
C LEU A 345 -4.92 -19.72 -25.65
N ILE A 346 -5.46 -20.74 -24.99
CA ILE A 346 -5.06 -22.14 -25.16
C ILE A 346 -5.33 -22.63 -26.60
N ASP A 347 -6.44 -22.20 -27.20
CA ASP A 347 -6.80 -22.56 -28.57
C ASP A 347 -5.88 -21.90 -29.61
N LYS A 348 -5.47 -20.64 -29.37
CA LYS A 348 -4.64 -19.87 -30.31
C LYS A 348 -3.13 -20.07 -30.12
N LEU A 349 -2.68 -20.35 -28.90
CA LEU A 349 -1.26 -20.54 -28.57
C LEU A 349 -0.75 -21.92 -29.00
N LYS A 350 0.58 -22.02 -29.13
CA LYS A 350 1.30 -23.26 -29.44
C LYS A 350 2.52 -23.41 -28.52
N GLY A 351 3.02 -24.64 -28.41
CA GLY A 351 4.24 -24.95 -27.66
C GLY A 351 4.15 -24.58 -26.18
N GLU A 352 5.26 -24.09 -25.62
CA GLU A 352 5.37 -23.86 -24.17
C GLU A 352 4.42 -22.76 -23.66
N LEU A 353 4.13 -21.70 -24.44
CA LEU A 353 3.14 -20.68 -24.03
C LEU A 353 1.75 -21.30 -23.82
N LYS A 354 1.33 -22.23 -24.68
CA LYS A 354 0.07 -22.97 -24.50
C LYS A 354 0.10 -23.81 -23.24
N SER A 355 1.19 -24.54 -23.01
CA SER A 355 1.37 -25.37 -21.82
C SER A 355 1.34 -24.56 -20.52
N PHE A 356 1.96 -23.37 -20.52
CA PHE A 356 1.92 -22.45 -19.39
C PHE A 356 0.51 -21.94 -19.10
N VAL A 357 -0.19 -21.42 -20.11
CA VAL A 357 -1.56 -20.91 -19.93
C VAL A 357 -2.51 -22.02 -19.48
N ALA A 358 -2.41 -23.22 -20.06
CA ALA A 358 -3.22 -24.37 -19.66
C ALA A 358 -2.98 -24.78 -18.20
N PHE A 359 -1.75 -24.66 -17.72
CA PHE A 359 -1.45 -24.92 -16.32
C PHE A 359 -2.06 -23.86 -15.40
N VAL A 360 -1.90 -22.57 -15.71
CA VAL A 360 -2.49 -21.49 -14.90
C VAL A 360 -4.01 -21.62 -14.86
N GLU A 361 -4.64 -22.01 -15.97
CA GLU A 361 -6.07 -22.31 -16.02
C GLU A 361 -6.44 -23.48 -15.09
N ASP A 362 -5.73 -24.61 -15.15
CA ASP A 362 -5.98 -25.74 -14.24
C ASP A 362 -5.82 -25.32 -12.78
N ALA A 363 -4.75 -24.59 -12.46
CA ALA A 363 -4.45 -24.10 -11.13
C ALA A 363 -5.55 -23.17 -10.60
N SER A 364 -6.13 -22.32 -11.45
CA SER A 364 -7.23 -21.42 -11.08
C SER A 364 -8.50 -22.16 -10.62
N ARG A 365 -8.65 -23.44 -10.95
CA ARG A 365 -9.81 -24.27 -10.61
C ARG A 365 -9.58 -25.17 -9.38
N TRP A 366 -8.38 -25.13 -8.79
CA TRP A 366 -8.04 -25.95 -7.64
C TRP A 366 -8.91 -25.57 -6.44
N LYS A 367 -9.75 -26.50 -5.98
CA LYS A 367 -10.70 -26.24 -4.89
C LYS A 367 -10.06 -26.36 -3.51
N ILE A 368 -9.14 -27.31 -3.30
CA ILE A 368 -8.29 -27.43 -2.10
C ILE A 368 -7.08 -28.26 -2.51
N ILE A 369 -5.88 -27.72 -2.41
CA ILE A 369 -4.64 -28.50 -2.44
C ILE A 369 -3.84 -28.08 -1.21
N ASP A 370 -3.20 -29.06 -0.57
CA ASP A 370 -2.04 -28.86 0.29
C ASP A 370 -1.15 -27.70 -0.25
N GLU A 371 -1.10 -26.59 0.49
CA GLU A 371 -0.44 -25.35 0.10
C GLU A 371 1.03 -25.58 -0.31
N GLU A 372 1.72 -26.47 0.40
CA GLU A 372 3.11 -26.81 0.13
C GLU A 372 3.25 -27.52 -1.23
N LYS A 373 2.26 -28.35 -1.58
CA LYS A 373 2.19 -29.03 -2.88
C LYS A 373 1.85 -28.06 -4.01
N CYS A 374 1.05 -27.02 -3.74
CA CYS A 374 0.73 -25.96 -4.70
C CYS A 374 1.97 -25.14 -5.06
N LEU A 375 2.66 -24.61 -4.04
CA LEU A 375 3.90 -23.82 -4.20
C LEU A 375 5.01 -24.62 -4.90
N LYS A 376 5.19 -25.89 -4.53
CA LYS A 376 6.16 -26.79 -5.21
C LYS A 376 5.83 -26.99 -6.70
N LYS A 377 4.55 -27.12 -7.07
CA LYS A 377 4.12 -27.25 -8.47
C LYS A 377 4.37 -25.98 -9.27
N PHE A 378 4.03 -24.81 -8.73
CA PHE A 378 4.29 -23.52 -9.38
C PHE A 378 5.79 -23.30 -9.59
N GLY A 379 6.60 -23.48 -8.55
CA GLY A 379 8.06 -23.35 -8.66
C GLY A 379 8.70 -24.37 -9.62
N ALA A 380 8.11 -25.56 -9.78
CA ALA A 380 8.59 -26.55 -10.76
C ALA A 380 8.30 -26.13 -12.21
N ILE A 381 7.17 -25.47 -12.46
CA ILE A 381 6.78 -25.05 -13.81
C ILE A 381 7.54 -23.82 -14.25
N ALA A 382 7.75 -22.85 -13.35
CA ALA A 382 8.67 -21.74 -13.60
C ALA A 382 10.04 -22.30 -14.03
N ARG A 383 10.60 -23.25 -13.25
CA ARG A 383 11.85 -23.96 -13.59
C ARG A 383 11.81 -24.69 -14.93
N GLN A 384 10.74 -25.43 -15.23
CA GLN A 384 10.60 -26.12 -16.51
C GLN A 384 10.58 -25.13 -17.70
N PHE A 385 9.96 -23.96 -17.51
CA PHE A 385 9.93 -22.90 -18.51
C PHE A 385 11.34 -22.32 -18.76
N TYR A 386 12.12 -22.12 -17.70
CA TYR A 386 13.53 -21.72 -17.79
C TYR A 386 14.39 -22.75 -18.53
N GLU A 387 14.23 -24.04 -18.22
CA GLU A 387 15.10 -25.09 -18.76
C GLU A 387 14.89 -25.35 -20.25
N LYS A 388 13.70 -25.05 -20.77
CA LYS A 388 13.29 -25.33 -22.16
C LYS A 388 13.49 -24.17 -23.13
N LEU A 389 14.24 -23.13 -22.75
CA LEU A 389 14.54 -22.04 -23.68
C LEU A 389 15.14 -22.58 -24.99
N PRO A 390 14.68 -22.07 -26.15
CA PRO A 390 15.50 -22.08 -27.34
C PRO A 390 16.77 -21.29 -27.01
N ARG A 391 17.88 -21.99 -26.77
CA ARG A 391 19.19 -21.35 -26.72
C ARG A 391 19.44 -20.79 -28.11
N LYS A 392 19.37 -19.46 -28.29
CA LYS A 392 20.04 -18.85 -29.43
C LYS A 392 21.51 -19.23 -29.26
N VAL A 393 22.00 -20.07 -30.17
CA VAL A 393 23.42 -20.14 -30.45
C VAL A 393 23.79 -18.73 -30.88
N LEU A 394 24.49 -18.02 -29.99
CA LEU A 394 25.10 -16.73 -30.30
C LEU A 394 26.14 -16.90 -31.40
#